data_AF-A0AAX3AT93-F1
#
_entry.id   AF-A0AAX3AT93-F1
#
_cell.length_a   1.000
_cell.length_b   1.000
_cell.length_c   1.000
_cell.angle_alpha   90.00
_cell.angle_beta   90.00
_cell.angle_gamma   90.00
#
_symmetry.space_group_name_H-M   'P 1'
#
loop_
_entity.id
_entity.type
_entity.pdbx_description
1 polymer ?
#
loop_
_entity_poly.entity_id
_entity_poly.type
_entity_poly.pdbx_seq_one_letter_code
_entity_poly.pdbx_strand_id
1 'polypeptide(L)'
;MTAKTDTTDADAPTHNRDPSAVAKRVNRALGGFYHVETTTNPGEYTVFSESGSTYTVNVSDGTCTCPDGQRGAWCKHAHRAAFVTGEIPDIDGVHVEADGADGSDDSDENDGDDGDKEETFADRVERYVATNPEASAIEVISQLGISPDKMDRVEDILE
;
A
#
# COMPACT_ATOMS: atom_id res chain seq x y z
N MET A 1 -38.48 -31.87 33.13
CA MET A 1 -39.36 -30.98 32.33
C MET A 1 -38.79 -29.57 32.42
N THR A 2 -38.40 -29.01 31.26
CA THR A 2 -38.35 -27.57 30.86
C THR A 2 -37.97 -26.52 31.92
N ALA A 3 -37.04 -25.60 31.71
CA ALA A 3 -36.85 -24.82 30.49
C ALA A 3 -35.41 -24.30 30.32
N LYS A 4 -35.08 -24.18 29.04
CA LYS A 4 -33.91 -23.58 28.42
C LYS A 4 -34.19 -22.07 28.29
N THR A 5 -33.26 -21.21 28.65
CA THR A 5 -33.24 -19.83 28.16
C THR A 5 -31.83 -19.52 27.67
N ASP A 6 -31.69 -19.69 26.36
CA ASP A 6 -30.76 -18.99 25.47
C ASP A 6 -30.61 -17.52 25.89
N THR A 7 -29.38 -17.05 26.02
CA THR A 7 -29.05 -15.63 25.87
C THR A 7 -28.17 -15.52 24.63
N THR A 8 -28.75 -14.86 23.64
CA THR A 8 -28.23 -14.51 22.32
C THR A 8 -27.22 -13.36 22.42
N ASP A 9 -26.55 -13.15 21.30
CA ASP A 9 -25.81 -11.94 20.86
C ASP A 9 -24.30 -11.96 21.15
N ALA A 10 -23.50 -12.44 20.19
CA ALA A 10 -23.04 -11.71 19.00
C ALA A 10 -21.86 -10.79 19.33
N ASP A 11 -20.71 -11.39 19.60
CA ASP A 11 -19.43 -10.72 19.43
C ASP A 11 -18.79 -11.31 18.17
N ALA A 12 -19.16 -10.74 17.02
CA ALA A 12 -18.45 -10.98 15.79
C ALA A 12 -17.05 -10.37 15.96
N PRO A 13 -15.95 -11.13 15.81
CA PRO A 13 -14.62 -10.55 15.92
C PRO A 13 -14.44 -9.60 14.75
N THR A 14 -14.51 -8.30 15.01
CA THR A 14 -14.05 -7.27 14.07
C THR A 14 -12.58 -7.55 13.81
N HIS A 15 -12.28 -8.17 12.67
CA HIS A 15 -10.92 -8.47 12.23
C HIS A 15 -10.23 -7.17 11.80
N ASN A 16 -9.92 -6.30 12.76
CA ASN A 16 -8.99 -5.21 12.55
C ASN A 16 -7.60 -5.84 12.36
N ARG A 17 -7.31 -6.27 11.12
CA ARG A 17 -6.07 -6.94 10.75
C ARG A 17 -4.96 -5.92 10.88
N ASP A 18 -3.94 -6.28 11.66
CA ASP A 18 -2.72 -5.51 11.79
C ASP A 18 -2.24 -5.00 10.39
N PRO A 19 -2.13 -3.67 10.19
CA PRO A 19 -1.86 -3.12 8.87
C PRO A 19 -0.48 -3.52 8.34
N SER A 20 0.48 -3.83 9.22
CA SER A 20 1.79 -4.35 8.81
C SER A 20 1.70 -5.78 8.26
N ALA A 21 0.77 -6.60 8.77
CA ALA A 21 0.51 -7.94 8.26
C ALA A 21 -0.16 -7.90 6.88
N VAL A 22 -1.04 -6.92 6.65
CA VAL A 22 -1.62 -6.65 5.32
C VAL A 22 -0.53 -6.16 4.36
N ALA A 23 0.29 -5.18 4.76
CA ALA A 23 1.38 -4.63 3.95
C ALA A 23 2.39 -5.69 3.51
N LYS A 24 2.75 -6.65 4.38
CA LYS A 24 3.63 -7.79 4.00
C LYS A 24 3.01 -8.66 2.91
N ARG A 25 1.71 -8.93 2.99
CA ARG A 25 1.00 -9.75 1.98
C ARG A 25 0.88 -9.02 0.65
N VAL A 26 0.60 -7.72 0.69
CA VAL A 26 0.53 -6.84 -0.49
C VAL A 26 1.90 -6.76 -1.17
N ASN A 27 2.98 -6.49 -0.43
CA ASN A 27 4.33 -6.47 -1.00
C ASN A 27 4.71 -7.80 -1.68
N ARG A 28 4.33 -8.95 -1.10
CA ARG A 28 4.56 -10.26 -1.73
C ARG A 28 3.70 -10.49 -2.98
N ALA A 29 2.50 -9.93 -3.02
CA ALA A 29 1.62 -9.99 -4.20
C ALA A 29 2.18 -9.13 -5.36
N LEU A 30 2.81 -8.01 -5.04
CA LEU A 30 3.41 -7.11 -6.04
C LEU A 30 4.79 -7.58 -6.51
N GLY A 31 5.60 -8.17 -5.62
CA GLY A 31 6.96 -8.61 -5.94
C GLY A 31 7.07 -9.95 -6.69
N GLY A 32 5.99 -10.73 -6.78
CA GLY A 32 5.98 -12.00 -7.53
C GLY A 32 5.45 -11.83 -8.96
N PHE A 33 5.93 -12.64 -9.90
CA PHE A 33 5.34 -12.69 -11.24
C PHE A 33 4.00 -13.44 -11.18
N TYR A 34 2.91 -12.72 -11.45
CA TYR A 34 1.57 -13.27 -11.55
C TYR A 34 0.90 -12.74 -12.82
N HIS A 35 0.43 -13.67 -13.64
CA HIS A 35 -0.41 -13.38 -14.80
C HIS A 35 -1.87 -13.58 -14.42
N VAL A 36 -2.74 -12.65 -14.81
CA VAL A 36 -4.17 -12.68 -14.46
C VAL A 36 -4.97 -12.64 -15.75
N GLU A 37 -5.90 -13.60 -15.90
CA GLU A 37 -6.79 -13.70 -17.04
C GLU A 37 -8.25 -13.67 -16.60
N THR A 38 -9.11 -13.03 -17.39
CA THR A 38 -10.56 -13.08 -17.23
C THR A 38 -11.07 -14.47 -17.57
N THR A 39 -12.03 -14.99 -16.81
CA THR A 39 -12.73 -16.23 -17.19
C THR A 39 -14.07 -15.94 -17.88
N THR A 40 -14.81 -17.00 -18.21
CA THR A 40 -16.15 -16.91 -18.81
C THR A 40 -17.17 -16.27 -17.87
N ASN A 41 -16.96 -16.36 -16.56
CA ASN A 41 -17.84 -15.79 -15.55
C ASN A 41 -17.33 -14.39 -15.15
N PRO A 42 -18.22 -13.37 -15.16
CA PRO A 42 -17.85 -12.03 -14.70
C PRO A 42 -17.50 -12.04 -13.21
N GLY A 43 -16.47 -11.28 -12.81
CA GLY A 43 -15.98 -11.21 -11.42
C GLY A 43 -15.05 -12.37 -11.01
N GLU A 44 -14.88 -13.37 -11.88
CA GLU A 44 -13.92 -14.46 -11.68
C GLU A 44 -12.68 -14.31 -12.59
N TYR A 45 -11.53 -14.61 -12.01
CA TYR A 45 -10.22 -14.46 -12.65
C TYR A 45 -9.36 -15.69 -12.40
N THR A 46 -8.57 -16.04 -13.41
CA THR A 46 -7.56 -17.09 -13.31
C THR A 46 -6.20 -16.44 -13.08
N VAL A 47 -5.54 -16.82 -11.98
CA VAL A 47 -4.22 -16.31 -11.60
C VAL A 47 -3.19 -17.41 -11.78
N PHE A 48 -2.22 -17.17 -12.66
CA PHE A 48 -1.06 -18.02 -12.86
C PHE A 48 0.09 -17.50 -12.01
N SER A 49 0.61 -18.38 -11.15
CA SER A 49 1.78 -18.09 -10.33
C SER A 49 3.07 -18.49 -11.04
N GLU A 50 4.16 -17.84 -10.67
CA GLU A 50 5.52 -18.18 -11.12
C GLU A 50 5.89 -19.66 -10.86
N SER A 51 5.35 -20.28 -9.82
CA SER A 51 5.56 -21.71 -9.53
C SER A 51 4.79 -22.65 -10.47
N GLY A 52 4.15 -22.14 -11.52
CA GLY A 52 3.34 -22.90 -12.47
C GLY A 52 1.98 -23.36 -11.92
N SER A 53 1.61 -22.92 -10.72
CA SER A 53 0.30 -23.22 -10.14
C SER A 53 -0.74 -22.22 -10.63
N THR A 54 -1.93 -22.71 -10.92
CA THR A 54 -3.06 -21.92 -11.41
C THR A 54 -4.16 -21.92 -10.37
N TYR A 55 -4.71 -20.75 -10.05
CA TYR A 55 -5.77 -20.60 -9.07
C TYR A 55 -6.90 -19.76 -9.64
N THR A 56 -8.13 -20.07 -9.24
CA THR A 56 -9.32 -19.28 -9.57
C THR A 56 -9.60 -18.34 -8.40
N VAL A 57 -9.87 -17.09 -8.71
CA VAL A 57 -10.15 -16.01 -7.76
C VAL A 57 -11.49 -15.42 -8.13
N ASN A 58 -12.38 -15.29 -7.16
CA ASN A 58 -13.55 -14.45 -7.27
C ASN A 58 -13.26 -13.19 -6.46
N VAL A 59 -13.07 -12.06 -7.15
CA VAL A 59 -12.64 -10.81 -6.52
C VAL A 59 -13.79 -10.21 -5.73
N SER A 60 -15.01 -10.22 -6.27
CA SER A 60 -16.22 -9.75 -5.60
C SER A 60 -16.43 -10.41 -4.23
N ASP A 61 -16.23 -11.74 -4.14
CA ASP A 61 -16.36 -12.49 -2.87
C ASP A 61 -15.05 -12.53 -2.06
N GLY A 62 -13.94 -12.02 -2.61
CA GLY A 62 -12.60 -12.09 -2.00
C GLY A 62 -12.08 -13.52 -1.81
N THR A 63 -12.58 -14.48 -2.59
CA THR A 63 -12.24 -15.91 -2.45
C THR A 63 -11.21 -16.36 -3.46
N CYS A 64 -10.41 -17.37 -3.09
CA CYS A 64 -9.42 -17.96 -3.98
C CYS A 64 -9.28 -19.46 -3.71
N THR A 65 -9.08 -20.25 -4.77
CA THR A 65 -8.90 -21.71 -4.67
C THR A 65 -7.56 -22.14 -4.08
N CYS A 66 -6.64 -21.20 -3.83
CA CYS A 66 -5.36 -21.52 -3.19
C CYS A 66 -5.54 -21.89 -1.70
N PRO A 67 -4.57 -22.60 -1.09
CA PRO A 67 -4.66 -23.04 0.31
C PRO A 67 -4.89 -21.89 1.31
N ASP A 68 -4.39 -20.68 1.02
CA ASP A 68 -4.60 -19.51 1.86
C ASP A 68 -6.00 -18.90 1.68
N GLY A 69 -6.52 -18.90 0.46
CA GLY A 69 -7.86 -18.39 0.14
C GLY A 69 -8.97 -19.27 0.70
N GLN A 70 -8.77 -20.59 0.71
CA GLN A 70 -9.69 -21.54 1.33
C GLN A 70 -9.80 -21.38 2.86
N ARG A 71 -8.83 -20.71 3.50
CA ARG A 71 -8.87 -20.39 4.94
C ARG A 71 -9.71 -19.15 5.26
N GLY A 72 -10.35 -18.53 4.27
CA GLY A 72 -11.22 -17.36 4.45
C GLY A 72 -10.46 -16.04 4.63
N ALA A 73 -9.18 -15.99 4.24
CA ALA A 73 -8.41 -14.75 4.24
C ALA A 73 -8.07 -14.30 2.82
N TRP A 74 -8.03 -12.99 2.61
CA TRP A 74 -7.49 -12.39 1.40
C TRP A 74 -6.05 -12.86 1.21
N CYS A 75 -5.88 -13.67 0.16
CA CYS A 75 -4.60 -14.22 -0.21
C CYS A 75 -3.91 -13.29 -1.21
N LYS A 76 -2.62 -13.52 -1.44
CA LYS A 76 -1.83 -12.76 -2.41
C LYS A 76 -2.43 -12.76 -3.83
N HIS A 77 -3.11 -13.83 -4.23
CA HIS A 77 -3.74 -13.93 -5.56
C HIS A 77 -4.99 -13.05 -5.66
N ALA A 78 -5.80 -12.98 -4.59
CA ALA A 78 -6.95 -12.09 -4.51
C ALA A 78 -6.54 -10.62 -4.59
N HIS A 79 -5.51 -10.23 -3.81
CA HIS A 79 -4.93 -8.89 -3.93
C HIS A 79 -4.42 -8.60 -5.34
N ARG A 80 -3.66 -9.52 -5.94
CA ARG A 80 -3.14 -9.33 -7.30
C ARG A 80 -4.25 -9.19 -8.34
N ALA A 81 -5.29 -10.01 -8.26
CA ALA A 81 -6.44 -9.93 -9.17
C ALA A 81 -7.11 -8.56 -9.03
N ALA A 82 -7.45 -8.13 -7.81
CA ALA A 82 -8.02 -6.81 -7.55
C ALA A 82 -7.17 -5.65 -8.12
N PHE A 83 -5.84 -5.72 -7.96
CA PHE A 83 -4.94 -4.71 -8.53
C PHE A 83 -4.95 -4.67 -10.07
N VAL A 84 -4.99 -5.83 -10.73
CA VAL A 84 -4.96 -5.90 -12.20
C VAL A 84 -6.32 -5.50 -12.80
N THR A 85 -7.40 -5.84 -12.12
CA THR A 85 -8.76 -5.65 -12.64
C THR A 85 -9.34 -4.32 -12.25
N GLY A 86 -8.78 -3.66 -11.23
CA GLY A 86 -9.35 -2.46 -10.61
C GLY A 86 -10.62 -2.75 -9.80
N GLU A 87 -11.02 -4.02 -9.68
CA GLU A 87 -12.18 -4.42 -8.89
C GLU A 87 -11.73 -4.53 -7.43
N ILE A 88 -11.94 -3.47 -6.67
CA ILE A 88 -11.76 -3.47 -5.22
C ILE A 88 -13.14 -3.79 -4.63
N PRO A 89 -13.33 -4.97 -4.03
CA PRO A 89 -14.58 -5.29 -3.37
C PRO A 89 -14.73 -4.43 -2.11
N ASP A 90 -15.94 -4.38 -1.57
CA ASP A 90 -16.21 -3.69 -0.32
C ASP A 90 -15.56 -4.44 0.84
N ILE A 91 -14.29 -4.12 1.13
CA ILE A 91 -13.51 -4.75 2.20
C ILE A 91 -13.82 -3.99 3.48
N ASP A 92 -14.68 -4.55 4.35
CA ASP A 92 -14.97 -4.01 5.69
C ASP A 92 -15.27 -2.49 5.71
N GLY A 93 -16.00 -1.96 4.72
CA GLY A 93 -16.40 -0.55 4.65
C GLY A 93 -15.28 0.41 4.25
N VAL A 94 -14.16 -0.08 3.70
CA VAL A 94 -13.12 0.75 3.10
C VAL A 94 -13.51 1.06 1.65
N HIS A 95 -14.23 2.16 1.46
CA HIS A 95 -14.50 2.71 0.14
C HIS A 95 -13.31 3.56 -0.32
N VAL A 96 -12.60 3.09 -1.34
CA VAL A 96 -11.74 3.97 -2.14
C VAL A 96 -12.64 4.60 -3.19
N GLU A 97 -13.09 5.82 -2.94
CA GLU A 97 -13.79 6.59 -3.96
C GLU A 97 -12.84 6.71 -5.16
N ALA A 98 -13.28 6.29 -6.35
CA ALA A 98 -12.49 6.49 -7.55
C ALA A 98 -12.42 7.99 -7.80
N ASP A 99 -11.28 8.62 -7.48
CA ASP A 99 -11.05 10.03 -7.68
C ASP A 99 -11.39 10.40 -9.13
N GLY A 100 -12.55 11.03 -9.30
CA GLY A 100 -12.87 11.75 -10.50
C GLY A 100 -11.79 12.79 -10.69
N ALA A 101 -11.19 12.83 -11.87
CA ALA A 101 -10.24 13.85 -12.24
C ALA A 101 -10.88 15.26 -12.13
N ASP A 102 -10.63 15.94 -11.03
CA ASP A 102 -10.49 17.39 -10.93
C ASP A 102 -9.32 17.64 -9.93
N GLY A 103 -8.40 18.57 -10.13
CA GLY A 103 -8.57 19.86 -10.78
C GLY A 103 -8.52 20.98 -9.75
N SER A 104 -7.41 21.04 -8.99
CA SER A 104 -6.99 22.14 -8.11
C SER A 104 -7.78 22.34 -6.82
N ASP A 105 -7.12 22.12 -5.67
CA ASP A 105 -7.17 23.11 -4.59
C ASP A 105 -5.86 23.10 -3.80
N ASP A 106 -5.33 24.31 -3.65
CA ASP A 106 -4.09 24.68 -2.99
C ASP A 106 -4.35 24.85 -1.50
N SER A 107 -3.36 24.51 -0.68
CA SER A 107 -3.17 24.88 0.73
C SER A 107 -4.02 24.14 1.77
N ASP A 108 -3.36 23.29 2.55
CA ASP A 108 -3.59 23.27 4.00
C ASP A 108 -2.28 22.94 4.72
N GLU A 109 -1.80 23.96 5.42
CA GLU A 109 -0.70 23.93 6.38
C GLU A 109 -1.12 23.04 7.56
N ASN A 110 -0.55 21.84 7.67
CA ASN A 110 -0.70 21.05 8.90
C ASN A 110 0.51 21.24 9.80
N ASP A 111 0.33 22.15 10.75
CA ASP A 111 1.14 22.41 11.94
C ASP A 111 1.07 21.16 12.86
N GLY A 112 1.99 20.24 12.64
CA GLY A 112 2.17 19.03 13.44
C GLY A 112 3.34 19.19 14.41
N ASP A 113 3.04 19.70 15.61
CA ASP A 113 3.88 19.66 16.81
C ASP A 113 4.21 18.19 17.18
N ASP A 114 5.41 17.73 16.84
CA ASP A 114 6.04 16.54 17.45
C ASP A 114 7.55 16.78 17.56
N GLY A 115 7.98 17.05 18.80
CA GLY A 115 9.34 17.43 19.14
C GLY A 115 10.34 16.27 19.03
N ASP A 116 10.91 16.09 17.85
CA ASP A 116 12.16 15.36 17.63
C ASP A 116 12.95 16.03 16.49
N LYS A 117 13.57 17.19 16.79
CA LYS A 117 14.47 17.99 15.94
C LYS A 117 14.33 17.65 14.45
N GLU A 118 13.30 18.19 13.79
CA GLU A 118 13.21 18.18 12.34
C GLU A 118 14.49 18.82 11.81
N GLU A 119 15.41 17.97 11.37
CA GLU A 119 16.62 18.41 10.71
C GLU A 119 16.19 19.20 9.50
N THR A 120 16.50 20.50 9.48
CA THR A 120 16.08 21.33 8.37
C THR A 120 16.78 20.84 7.11
N PHE A 121 16.18 21.14 5.97
CA PHE A 121 16.82 20.89 4.68
C PHE A 121 18.27 21.40 4.63
N ALA A 122 18.54 22.55 5.25
CA ALA A 122 19.88 23.12 5.35
C ALA A 122 20.80 22.27 6.23
N ASP A 123 20.35 21.88 7.44
CA ASP A 123 21.13 21.03 8.34
C ASP A 123 21.55 19.70 7.67
N ARG A 124 20.67 19.15 6.81
CA ARG A 124 20.91 17.91 6.08
C ARG A 124 21.97 18.06 4.99
N VAL A 125 21.91 19.16 4.23
CA VAL A 125 22.89 19.50 3.19
C VAL A 125 24.23 19.84 3.83
N GLU A 126 24.26 20.71 4.85
CA GLU A 126 25.47 21.12 5.55
C GLU A 126 26.20 19.94 6.21
N ARG A 127 25.48 19.00 6.83
CA ARG A 127 26.12 17.80 7.40
C ARG A 127 26.78 16.94 6.34
N TYR A 128 26.14 16.80 5.18
CA TYR A 128 26.67 16.01 4.08
C TYR A 128 27.95 16.65 3.52
N VAL A 129 27.95 17.97 3.34
CA VAL A 129 29.10 18.74 2.85
C VAL A 129 30.23 18.79 3.87
N ALA A 130 29.93 18.87 5.17
CA ALA A 130 30.92 18.78 6.23
C ALA A 130 31.68 17.44 6.21
N THR A 131 31.04 16.37 5.70
CA THR A 131 31.67 15.05 5.51
C THR A 131 32.31 14.90 4.13
N ASN A 132 31.84 15.67 3.13
CA ASN A 132 32.26 15.59 1.73
C ASN A 132 32.42 17.02 1.14
N PRO A 133 33.53 17.71 1.44
CA PRO A 133 33.70 19.13 1.07
C PRO A 133 33.88 19.37 -0.43
N GLU A 134 34.15 18.32 -1.22
CA GLU A 134 34.28 18.41 -2.68
C GLU A 134 33.00 17.96 -3.43
N ALA A 135 31.91 17.68 -2.70
CA ALA A 135 30.67 17.24 -3.30
C ALA A 135 30.01 18.36 -4.12
N SER A 136 29.60 18.04 -5.35
CA SER A 136 28.83 18.95 -6.20
C SER A 136 27.35 18.95 -5.83
N ALA A 137 26.60 20.02 -6.16
CA ALA A 137 25.16 20.10 -5.92
C ALA A 137 24.39 18.88 -6.46
N ILE A 138 24.76 18.39 -7.64
CA ILE A 138 24.17 17.20 -8.26
C ILE A 138 24.39 15.95 -7.40
N GLU A 139 25.59 15.79 -6.83
CA GLU A 139 25.94 14.67 -5.97
C GLU A 139 25.20 14.72 -4.63
N VAL A 140 25.10 15.92 -4.04
CA VAL A 140 24.30 16.17 -2.84
C VAL A 140 22.83 15.80 -3.07
N ILE A 141 22.25 16.21 -4.19
CA ILE A 141 20.85 15.93 -4.55
C ILE A 141 20.64 14.42 -4.71
N SER A 142 21.52 13.75 -5.44
CA SER A 142 21.45 12.30 -5.66
C SER A 142 21.58 11.51 -4.35
N GLN A 143 22.53 11.89 -3.49
CA GLN A 143 22.85 11.13 -2.29
C GLN A 143 21.87 11.39 -1.14
N LEU A 144 21.31 12.60 -1.08
CA LEU A 144 20.27 12.95 -0.13
C LEU A 144 18.86 12.67 -0.67
N GLY A 145 18.68 12.16 -1.89
CA GLY A 145 17.37 11.93 -2.47
C GLY A 145 16.51 13.20 -2.51
N ILE A 146 17.16 14.35 -2.71
CA ILE A 146 16.50 15.64 -2.88
C ILE A 146 15.94 15.68 -4.31
N SER A 147 14.78 16.30 -4.47
CA SER A 147 14.20 16.48 -5.80
C SER A 147 15.01 17.50 -6.62
N PRO A 148 15.19 17.31 -7.94
CA PRO A 148 16.02 18.17 -8.77
C PRO A 148 15.49 19.61 -8.91
N ASP A 149 14.21 19.86 -8.60
CA ASP A 149 13.63 21.21 -8.51
C ASP A 149 14.21 22.05 -7.37
N LYS A 150 14.94 21.44 -6.43
CA LYS A 150 15.59 22.14 -5.30
C LYS A 150 17.08 22.39 -5.55
N MET A 151 17.55 22.25 -6.80
CA MET A 151 18.95 22.40 -7.14
C MET A 151 19.51 23.78 -6.79
N ASP A 152 18.80 24.85 -7.17
CA ASP A 152 19.20 26.22 -6.85
C ASP A 152 19.35 26.42 -5.33
N ARG A 153 18.47 25.81 -4.55
CA ARG A 153 18.49 25.88 -3.08
C ARG A 153 19.63 25.08 -2.46
N VAL A 154 20.14 24.04 -3.13
CA VAL A 154 21.36 23.32 -2.71
C VAL A 154 22.59 24.14 -3.09
N GLU A 155 22.61 24.74 -4.27
CA GLU A 155 23.70 25.62 -4.73
C GLU A 155 23.86 26.82 -3.79
N ASP A 156 22.77 27.46 -3.38
CA ASP A 156 22.76 28.56 -2.38
C ASP A 156 23.40 28.17 -1.03
N ILE A 157 23.40 26.88 -0.67
CA ILE A 157 23.98 26.37 0.59
C ILE A 157 25.45 25.96 0.41
N LEU A 158 25.86 25.71 -0.83
CA LEU A 158 27.24 25.35 -1.19
C LEU A 158 28.13 26.56 -1.49
N GLU A 159 27.54 27.75 -1.72
CA GLU A 159 28.24 29.03 -1.95
C GLU A 159 28.78 29.66 -0.66
#